data_AF-A0A2K3JMM3-F1
#
_entry.id   AF-A0A2K3JMM3-F1
#
_cell.length_a   1.000
_cell.length_b   1.000
_cell.length_c   1.000
_cell.angle_alpha   90.00
_cell.angle_beta   90.00
_cell.angle_gamma   90.00
#
_symmetry.space_group_name_H-M   'P 1'
#
loop_
_entity.id
_entity.type
_entity.pdbx_description
1 polymer ?
#
loop_
_entity_poly.entity_id
_entity_poly.type
_entity_poly.pdbx_seq_one_letter_code
_entity_poly.pdbx_strand_id
1 'polypeptide(L)' 'MESSCVAIFRNNSANMICCFAQNTSLDFAFHAEFCGAMYAIEIEHRLNWHNLWIETDSILVVKALGTGGPSTATA' A
#
# COMPACT_ATOMS: atom_id res chain seq x y z
N MET A 1 -12.74 -16.88 -5.13
CA MET A 1 -12.02 -17.10 -3.85
C MET A 1 -11.41 -15.75 -3.50
N GLU A 2 -12.23 -14.88 -2.91
CA GLU A 2 -11.97 -13.43 -2.87
C GLU A 2 -10.70 -13.09 -2.08
N SER A 3 -9.88 -12.17 -2.60
CA SER A 3 -8.79 -11.57 -1.83
C SER A 3 -9.24 -10.29 -1.12
N SER A 4 -8.58 -9.98 -0.02
CA SER A 4 -8.79 -8.77 0.78
C SER A 4 -7.46 -8.12 1.11
N CYS A 5 -7.48 -6.81 1.32
CA CYS A 5 -6.33 -6.05 1.75
C CYS A 5 -6.55 -5.38 3.12
N VAL A 6 -5.46 -5.17 3.83
CA VAL A 6 -5.45 -4.58 5.17
C VAL A 6 -4.26 -3.67 5.31
N ALA A 7 -4.39 -2.59 6.08
CA ALA A 7 -3.25 -1.81 6.52
C ALA A 7 -3.42 -1.34 7.96
N ILE A 8 -2.30 -1.24 8.67
CA ILE A 8 -2.20 -0.68 10.02
C ILE A 8 -1.27 0.53 9.96
N PHE A 9 -1.77 1.68 10.36
CA PHE A 9 -0.98 2.90 10.47
C PHE A 9 -0.44 3.03 11.89
N ARG A 10 0.87 3.24 12.00
CA ARG A 10 1.56 3.48 13.25
C ARG A 10 2.26 4.84 13.18
N ASN A 11 2.27 5.56 14.29
CA ASN A 11 3.14 6.74 14.41
C ASN A 11 4.57 6.33 14.81
N ASN A 12 5.47 7.32 14.91
CA ASN A 12 6.88 7.10 15.27
C ASN A 12 7.09 6.45 16.66
N SER A 13 6.07 6.44 17.52
CA SER A 13 6.09 5.84 18.85
C SER A 13 5.50 4.42 18.83
N ALA A 14 5.34 3.83 17.64
CA ALA A 14 4.69 2.54 17.39
C ALA A 14 3.21 2.46 17.81
N ASN A 15 2.57 3.58 18.15
CA ASN A 15 1.15 3.59 18.49
C ASN A 15 0.32 3.44 17.21
N MET A 16 -0.64 2.51 17.24
CA MET A 16 -1.63 2.37 16.18
C MET A 16 -2.56 3.58 16.18
N ILE A 17 -2.66 4.27 15.04
CA ILE A 17 -3.46 5.49 14.89
C ILE A 17 -4.66 5.29 13.95
N CYS A 18 -4.60 4.30 13.05
CA CYS A 18 -5.67 3.97 12.11
C CYS A 18 -5.46 2.55 11.56
N CYS A 19 -6.52 1.92 11.05
CA CYS A 19 -6.45 0.75 10.19
C CYS A 19 -7.65 0.70 9.24
N PHE A 20 -7.51 -0.06 8.16
CA PHE A 20 -8.65 -0.47 7.35
C PHE A 20 -8.52 -1.94 6.96
N ALA A 21 -9.64 -2.54 6.60
CA ALA A 21 -9.72 -3.81 5.92
C ALA A 21 -10.78 -3.70 4.81
N GLN A 22 -10.45 -4.13 3.60
CA GLN A 22 -11.35 -4.06 2.45
C GLN A 22 -11.29 -5.36 1.65
N ASN A 23 -12.45 -5.83 1.20
CA ASN A 23 -12.52 -6.93 0.25
C ASN A 23 -12.36 -6.36 -1.17
N THR A 24 -11.39 -6.89 -1.94
CA THR A 24 -11.10 -6.41 -3.30
C THR A 24 -11.99 -7.03 -4.39
N SER A 25 -12.89 -7.96 -4.03
CA SER A 25 -13.80 -8.65 -4.96
C SER A 25 -13.10 -9.33 -6.15
N LEU A 26 -11.79 -9.61 -5.98
CA LEU A 26 -10.89 -10.12 -7.01
C LEU A 26 -10.01 -11.21 -6.39
N ASP A 27 -9.73 -12.24 -7.18
CA ASP A 27 -9.06 -13.47 -6.72
C ASP A 27 -7.52 -13.41 -6.77
N PHE A 28 -6.93 -12.22 -6.93
CA PHE A 28 -5.48 -12.05 -7.07
C PHE A 28 -4.87 -11.43 -5.82
N ALA A 29 -4.07 -12.21 -5.08
CA ALA A 29 -3.38 -11.74 -3.88
C ALA A 29 -2.51 -10.50 -4.16
N PHE A 30 -1.73 -10.49 -5.26
CA PHE A 30 -0.93 -9.33 -5.62
C PHE A 30 -1.78 -8.08 -5.88
N HIS A 31 -2.97 -8.23 -6.48
CA HIS A 31 -3.87 -7.11 -6.71
C HIS A 31 -4.38 -6.54 -5.39
N ALA A 32 -4.78 -7.40 -4.44
CA ALA A 32 -5.21 -6.98 -3.12
C ALA A 32 -4.11 -6.20 -2.38
N GLU A 33 -2.90 -6.75 -2.33
CA GLU A 33 -1.76 -6.09 -1.69
C GLU A 33 -1.43 -4.74 -2.33
N PHE A 34 -1.40 -4.66 -3.67
CA PHE A 34 -1.13 -3.41 -4.38
C PHE A 34 -2.22 -2.36 -4.16
N CYS A 35 -3.51 -2.75 -4.23
CA CYS A 35 -4.64 -1.87 -3.94
C CYS A 35 -4.64 -1.40 -2.49
N GLY A 36 -4.29 -2.29 -1.54
CA GLY A 36 -4.11 -1.93 -0.14
C GLY A 36 -3.03 -0.86 0.06
N ALA A 37 -1.88 -1.02 -0.59
CA ALA A 37 -0.81 -0.03 -0.52
C ALA A 37 -1.21 1.32 -1.15
N MET A 38 -1.88 1.31 -2.30
CA MET A 38 -2.41 2.53 -2.94
C MET A 38 -3.45 3.25 -2.07
N TYR A 39 -4.37 2.50 -1.47
CA TYR A 39 -5.38 3.06 -0.57
C TYR A 39 -4.76 3.60 0.72
N ALA A 40 -3.69 2.96 1.21
CA ALA A 40 -2.95 3.46 2.35
C ALA A 40 -2.29 4.83 2.07
N ILE A 41 -1.72 5.01 0.87
CA ILE A 41 -1.18 6.30 0.41
C ILE A 41 -2.29 7.35 0.33
N GLU A 42 -3.47 6.99 -0.18
CA GLU A 42 -4.60 7.92 -0.27
C GLU A 42 -5.07 8.39 1.12
N ILE A 43 -5.17 7.48 2.09
CA ILE A 43 -5.53 7.82 3.48
C ILE A 43 -4.48 8.76 4.08
N GLU A 44 -3.20 8.44 3.92
CA GLU A 44 -2.09 9.25 4.42
C GLU A 44 -2.16 10.70 3.91
N HIS A 45 -2.35 10.86 2.59
CA HIS A 45 -2.54 12.16 1.95
C HIS A 45 -3.78 12.89 2.47
N ARG A 46 -4.92 12.20 2.62
CA ARG A 46 -6.18 12.78 3.14
C ARG A 46 -6.05 13.24 4.59
N LEU A 47 -5.19 12.60 5.38
CA LEU A 47 -4.95 12.93 6.79
C LEU A 47 -3.80 13.94 6.98
N ASN A 48 -3.23 14.48 5.90
CA ASN A 48 -2.07 15.38 5.93
C ASN A 48 -0.89 14.81 6.73
N TRP A 49 -0.73 13.50 6.67
CA TRP A 49 0.54 12.89 7.04
C TRP A 49 1.51 13.19 5.89
N HIS A 50 2.79 13.41 6.22
CA HIS A 50 3.80 13.81 5.23
C HIS A 50 5.01 12.86 5.21
N ASN A 51 5.01 11.87 6.10
CA ASN A 51 6.12 10.95 6.31
C ASN A 51 5.56 9.52 6.32
N LEU A 52 5.39 8.97 5.13
CA LEU A 52 4.91 7.61 4.93
C LEU A 52 6.08 6.64 4.72
N TRP A 53 6.08 5.56 5.48
CA TRP A 53 6.89 4.38 5.22
C TRP A 53 5.96 3.16 5.13
N ILE A 54 5.97 2.49 3.97
CA ILE A 54 5.15 1.30 3.73
C ILE A 54 5.99 0.06 4.03
N GLU A 55 5.51 -0.75 4.96
CA GLU A 55 6.07 -2.06 5.29
C GLU A 55 5.17 -3.14 4.67
N THR A 56 5.72 -3.98 3.79
CA THR A 56 5.01 -5.08 3.12
C THR A 56 5.98 -6.24 2.87
N ASP A 57 5.50 -7.48 2.93
CA ASP A 57 6.24 -8.70 2.59
C ASP A 57 6.19 -9.01 1.08
N SER A 58 5.40 -8.27 0.31
CA SER A 58 5.24 -8.47 -1.12
C SER A 58 6.35 -7.78 -1.92
N ILE A 59 7.33 -8.56 -2.38
CA ILE A 59 8.41 -8.10 -3.28
C ILE A 59 7.88 -7.41 -4.54
N LEU A 60 6.69 -7.82 -5.02
CA LEU A 60 6.07 -7.23 -6.21
C LEU A 60 5.53 -5.83 -5.92
N VAL A 61 4.94 -5.62 -4.74
CA VAL A 61 4.48 -4.28 -4.31
C VAL A 61 5.68 -3.37 -4.08
N VAL A 62 6.75 -3.86 -3.44
CA VAL A 62 8.00 -3.10 -3.28
C VAL A 62 8.58 -2.68 -4.63
N LYS A 63 8.58 -3.56 -5.63
CA LYS A 63 9.07 -3.23 -6.99
C LYS A 63 8.16 -2.23 -7.71
N ALA A 64 6.84 -2.36 -7.55
CA ALA A 64 5.87 -1.53 -8.23
C ALA A 64 5.83 -0.10 -7.68
N LEU A 65 5.97 0.07 -6.36
CA LEU A 65 5.95 1.37 -5.68
C LEU A 65 7.35 1.97 -5.46
N GLY A 66 8.39 1.13 -5.47
CA GLY A 66 9.78 1.57 -5.46
C GLY A 66 10.20 2.16 -6.82
N THR A 67 11.42 2.72 -6.86
CA THR A 67 12.01 3.37 -8.05
C THR A 67 12.36 2.41 -9.21
N GLY A 68 11.68 1.26 -9.33
CA GLY A 68 11.98 0.16 -10.25
C GLY A 68 10.86 -0.24 -11.23
N GLY A 69 9.82 0.58 -11.42
CA GLY A 69 8.98 0.51 -12.63
C GLY A 69 9.71 1.11 -13.84
N PRO A 70 9.39 0.73 -15.10
CA PRO A 70 10.13 1.18 -16.27
C PRO A 70 9.89 2.67 -16.52
N SER A 71 10.72 3.52 -15.92
CA SER A 71 10.87 4.91 -16.30
C SER A 71 12.06 5.03 -17.24
N THR A 72 11.80 5.69 -18.38
CA THR A 72 12.69 6.06 -19.49
C THR A 72 12.88 5.05 -20.64
N ALA A 73 11.82 4.86 -21.45
CA ALA A 73 12.01 4.90 -22.90
C ALA A 73 11.89 6.37 -23.34
N THR A 74 13.02 7.09 -23.31
CA THR A 74 13.17 8.34 -24.06
C THR A 74 13.21 7.97 -25.55
N ALA A 75 12.23 8.46 -26.32
CA ALA A 75 12.32 8.56 -27.78
C ALA A 75 13.19 9.76 -28.16
#